data_AF-A0A1G8H729-F1
#
_entry.id   AF-A0A1G8H729-F1
#
_cell.length_a   1.000
_cell.length_b   1.000
_cell.length_c   1.000
_cell.angle_alpha   90.00
_cell.angle_beta   90.00
_cell.angle_gamma   90.00
#
_symmetry.space_group_name_H-M   'P 1'
#
loop_
_entity.id
_entity.type
_entity.pdbx_description
1 polymer ?
#
loop_
_entity_poly.entity_id
_entity_poly.type
_entity_poly.pdbx_seq_one_letter_code
_entity_poly.pdbx_strand_id
1 'polypeptide(L)'
;MDVDPDALRRFSNSVYGAAETLSNTDVSTSFAISQDAVQGSEFSNAAEAAFTAAMTGFQHVALRLIQVSEIAKGSSDDYEVTEGDFIGMLDAMDVSE
;
A
#
# COMPACT_ATOMS: atom_id res chain seq x y z
N MET A 1 9.05 23.77 -4.63
CA MET A 1 9.07 23.01 -3.38
C MET A 1 10.10 21.93 -3.61
N ASP A 2 11.15 21.88 -2.80
CA ASP A 2 12.22 20.90 -2.97
C ASP A 2 11.80 19.61 -2.25
N VAL A 3 11.68 18.52 -2.99
CA VAL A 3 11.20 17.24 -2.46
C VAL A 3 12.39 16.28 -2.41
N ASP A 4 12.73 15.81 -1.21
CA ASP A 4 13.82 14.85 -1.00
C ASP A 4 13.42 13.46 -1.56
N PRO A 5 14.06 12.97 -2.64
CA PRO A 5 13.72 11.69 -3.26
C PRO A 5 14.03 10.50 -2.34
N ASP A 6 15.05 10.59 -1.49
CA ASP A 6 15.38 9.53 -0.53
C ASP A 6 14.34 9.44 0.58
N ALA A 7 13.80 10.58 1.01
CA ALA A 7 12.67 10.60 1.94
C ALA A 7 11.42 9.95 1.32
N LEU A 8 11.13 10.23 0.03
CA LEU A 8 10.02 9.60 -0.68
C LEU A 8 10.17 8.08 -0.82
N ARG A 9 11.38 7.58 -1.12
CA ARG A 9 11.66 6.14 -1.19
C ARG A 9 11.43 5.45 0.15
N ARG A 10 11.94 6.04 1.24
CA ARG A 10 11.74 5.51 2.61
C ARG A 10 10.26 5.49 2.97
N PHE A 11 9.54 6.56 2.64
CA PHE A 11 8.10 6.64 2.84
C PHE A 11 7.36 5.55 2.05
N SER A 12 7.63 5.41 0.75
CA SER A 12 7.07 4.36 -0.10
C SER A 12 7.27 2.97 0.52
N ASN A 13 8.51 2.62 0.89
CA ASN A 13 8.83 1.32 1.47
C ASN A 13 8.10 1.07 2.80
N SER A 14 8.02 2.10 3.66
CA SER A 14 7.29 2.00 4.94
C SER A 14 5.80 1.77 4.73
N VAL A 15 5.19 2.49 3.78
CA VAL A 15 3.75 2.37 3.48
C VAL A 15 3.45 1.01 2.85
N TYR A 16 4.30 0.54 1.94
CA TYR A 16 4.17 -0.79 1.35
C TYR A 16 4.27 -1.89 2.40
N GLY A 17 5.25 -1.83 3.32
CA GLY A 17 5.38 -2.80 4.40
C GLY A 17 4.17 -2.81 5.36
N ALA A 18 3.55 -1.66 5.61
CA ALA A 18 2.30 -1.58 6.36
C ALA A 18 1.14 -2.26 5.61
N ALA A 19 1.06 -2.08 4.30
CA ALA A 19 0.06 -2.74 3.45
C ALA A 19 0.22 -4.27 3.45
N GLU A 20 1.45 -4.77 3.36
CA GLU A 20 1.75 -6.20 3.48
C GLU A 20 1.34 -6.75 4.85
N THR A 21 1.66 -6.02 5.92
CA THR A 21 1.28 -6.42 7.28
C THR A 21 -0.24 -6.54 7.42
N LEU A 22 -0.99 -5.55 6.93
CA LEU A 22 -2.45 -5.57 6.97
C LEU A 22 -3.04 -6.69 6.10
N SER A 23 -2.48 -6.94 4.92
CA SER A 23 -2.94 -8.01 4.02
C SER A 23 -2.74 -9.41 4.60
N ASN A 24 -1.71 -9.57 5.44
CA ASN A 24 -1.35 -10.84 6.08
C ASN A 24 -1.92 -10.99 7.50
N THR A 25 -2.67 -10.01 8.00
CA THR A 25 -3.26 -10.08 9.34
C THR A 25 -4.43 -11.05 9.34
N ASP A 26 -4.30 -12.18 10.04
CA ASP A 26 -5.41 -13.09 10.28
C ASP A 26 -6.31 -12.57 11.40
N VAL A 27 -7.57 -12.28 11.06
CA VAL A 27 -8.62 -11.94 12.04
C VAL A 27 -9.63 -13.06 12.24
N SER A 28 -9.58 -14.12 11.43
CA SER A 28 -10.60 -15.18 11.39
C SER A 28 -10.77 -15.89 12.74
N THR A 29 -9.65 -16.13 13.44
CA THR A 29 -9.64 -16.81 14.74
C THR A 29 -10.50 -16.08 15.78
N SER A 30 -10.41 -14.75 15.86
CA SER A 30 -11.18 -13.97 16.84
C SER A 30 -12.68 -13.98 16.55
N PHE A 31 -13.05 -13.98 15.26
CA PHE A 31 -14.46 -14.07 14.86
C PHE A 31 -15.01 -15.48 15.05
N ALA A 32 -14.23 -16.52 14.78
CA ALA A 32 -14.63 -17.91 15.04
C ALA A 32 -14.94 -18.13 16.52
N ILE A 33 -14.08 -17.65 17.43
CA ILE A 33 -14.34 -17.71 18.88
C ILE A 33 -15.64 -16.96 19.24
N SER A 34 -15.89 -15.82 18.59
CA SER A 34 -17.08 -15.01 18.86
C SER A 34 -18.37 -15.70 18.41
N GLN A 35 -18.35 -16.46 17.31
CA GLN A 35 -19.56 -17.14 16.80
C GLN A 35 -20.20 -18.08 17.82
N ASP A 36 -19.38 -18.73 18.66
CA ASP A 36 -19.86 -19.69 19.67
C ASP A 36 -20.14 -19.05 21.04
N ALA A 37 -19.94 -17.74 21.18
CA ALA A 37 -20.00 -17.07 22.49
C ALA A 37 -21.42 -16.98 23.08
N VAL A 38 -22.46 -16.94 22.23
CA VAL A 38 -23.86 -16.78 22.67
C VAL A 38 -24.77 -17.75 21.92
N GLN A 39 -24.85 -18.98 22.41
CA GLN A 39 -25.67 -20.04 21.83
C GLN A 39 -27.17 -19.68 21.87
N GLY A 40 -27.91 -20.08 20.83
CA GLY A 40 -29.35 -19.83 20.71
C GLY A 40 -29.73 -18.41 20.29
N SER A 41 -28.77 -17.60 19.83
CA SER A 41 -28.97 -16.24 19.35
C SER A 41 -28.47 -16.05 17.91
N GLU A 42 -28.81 -14.91 17.31
CA GLU A 42 -28.29 -14.47 15.99
C GLU A 42 -26.83 -13.99 16.02
N PHE A 43 -26.15 -14.09 17.17
CA PHE A 43 -24.79 -13.58 17.33
C PHE A 43 -23.78 -14.26 16.40
N SER A 44 -23.97 -15.55 16.11
CA SER A 44 -23.13 -16.29 15.15
C SER A 44 -23.20 -15.66 13.75
N ASN A 45 -24.41 -15.42 13.24
CA ASN A 45 -24.64 -14.76 11.94
C ASN A 45 -24.05 -13.35 11.93
N ALA A 46 -24.21 -12.59 13.02
CA ALA A 46 -23.64 -11.25 13.15
C ALA A 46 -22.10 -11.27 13.15
N ALA A 47 -21.48 -12.25 13.82
CA ALA A 47 -20.04 -12.42 13.87
C ALA A 47 -19.46 -12.82 12.50
N GLU A 48 -20.13 -13.66 11.72
CA GLU A 48 -19.75 -13.99 10.34
C GLU A 48 -19.83 -12.77 9.41
N ALA A 49 -20.91 -11.98 9.50
CA ALA A 49 -21.06 -10.75 8.74
C ALA A 49 -19.97 -9.73 9.11
N ALA A 50 -19.67 -9.59 10.40
CA ALA A 50 -18.62 -8.71 10.89
C ALA A 50 -17.22 -9.17 10.44
N PHE A 51 -16.95 -10.48 10.40
CA PHE A 51 -15.72 -11.03 9.85
C PHE A 51 -15.53 -10.64 8.38
N THR A 52 -16.56 -10.85 7.56
CA THR A 52 -16.55 -10.49 6.14
C THR A 52 -16.30 -8.99 5.94
N ALA A 53 -16.98 -8.15 6.73
CA ALA A 53 -16.79 -6.71 6.67
C ALA A 53 -15.37 -6.29 7.09
N ALA A 54 -14.82 -6.91 8.14
CA ALA A 54 -13.46 -6.64 8.60
C ALA A 54 -12.43 -7.03 7.53
N MET A 55 -12.52 -8.23 6.97
CA MET A 55 -11.64 -8.70 5.89
C MET A 55 -11.67 -7.75 4.68
N THR A 56 -12.87 -7.35 4.25
CA THR A 56 -13.05 -6.40 3.16
C THR A 56 -12.40 -5.04 3.49
N GLY A 57 -12.58 -4.56 4.73
CA GLY A 57 -11.97 -3.32 5.21
C GLY A 57 -10.44 -3.37 5.17
N PHE A 58 -9.84 -4.45 5.69
CA PHE A 58 -8.38 -4.64 5.66
C PHE A 58 -7.83 -4.65 4.24
N GLN A 59 -8.48 -5.38 3.32
CA GLN A 59 -8.08 -5.43 1.91
C GLN A 59 -8.15 -4.05 1.25
N HIS A 60 -9.23 -3.29 1.47
CA HIS A 60 -9.35 -1.95 0.90
C HIS A 60 -8.27 -0.99 1.43
N VAL A 61 -7.99 -1.02 2.73
CA VAL A 61 -6.92 -0.20 3.32
C VAL A 61 -5.57 -0.60 2.76
N ALA A 62 -5.26 -1.89 2.69
CA ALA A 62 -4.01 -2.38 2.12
C ALA A 62 -3.83 -1.98 0.65
N LEU A 63 -4.87 -2.13 -0.18
CA LEU A 63 -4.85 -1.68 -1.58
C LEU A 63 -4.57 -0.17 -1.68
N ARG A 64 -5.19 0.63 -0.80
CA ARG A 64 -4.97 2.07 -0.81
C ARG A 64 -3.54 2.44 -0.40
N LEU A 65 -2.97 1.73 0.57
CA LEU A 65 -1.58 1.94 0.98
C LEU A 65 -0.61 1.53 -0.15
N ILE A 66 -0.85 0.42 -0.85
CA ILE A 66 -0.08 0.04 -2.04
C ILE A 66 -0.09 1.16 -3.08
N GLN A 67 -1.27 1.69 -3.42
CA GLN A 67 -1.38 2.81 -4.37
C GLN A 67 -0.58 4.05 -3.92
N VAL A 68 -0.63 4.39 -2.62
CA VAL A 68 0.15 5.52 -2.08
C VAL A 68 1.65 5.25 -2.18
N SER A 69 2.09 4.02 -1.90
CA SER A 69 3.50 3.65 -2.05
C SER A 69 3.98 3.74 -3.51
N GLU A 70 3.17 3.28 -4.46
CA GLU A 70 3.47 3.35 -5.89
C GLU A 70 3.57 4.81 -6.37
N ILE A 71 2.68 5.69 -5.93
CA ILE A 71 2.74 7.12 -6.24
C ILE A 71 4.02 7.76 -5.66
N ALA A 72 4.34 7.46 -4.40
CA ALA A 72 5.53 8.00 -3.75
C ALA A 72 6.82 7.52 -4.43
N LYS A 73 6.87 6.25 -4.84
CA LYS A 73 7.97 5.68 -5.61
C LYS A 73 8.09 6.33 -7.00
N GLY A 74 6.98 6.41 -7.75
CA GLY A 74 6.99 7.07 -9.06
C GLY A 74 7.46 8.52 -8.95
N SER A 75 7.02 9.24 -7.90
CA SER A 75 7.47 10.60 -7.64
C SER A 75 8.97 10.67 -7.35
N SER A 76 9.54 9.74 -6.56
CA SER A 76 11.00 9.73 -6.33
C SER A 76 11.78 9.44 -7.61
N ASP A 77 11.26 8.55 -8.45
CA ASP A 77 11.90 8.15 -9.71
C ASP A 77 11.86 9.33 -10.72
N ASP A 78 10.78 10.10 -10.76
CA ASP A 78 10.63 11.30 -11.61
C ASP A 78 11.56 12.45 -11.18
N TYR A 79 11.79 12.63 -9.87
CA TYR A 79 12.78 13.62 -9.37
C TYR A 79 14.23 13.17 -9.59
N GLU A 80 14.45 11.88 -9.87
CA GLU A 80 15.77 11.33 -10.16
C GLU A 80 16.16 11.46 -11.64
N VAL A 81 15.34 12.05 -12.52
CA VAL A 81 15.82 12.47 -13.84
C VAL A 81 16.97 13.46 -13.62
N THR A 82 18.19 12.96 -13.76
CA THR A 82 19.40 13.68 -13.38
C THR A 82 19.75 14.69 -14.47
N GLU A 83 20.53 15.72 -14.11
CA GLU A 83 21.17 16.56 -15.14
C GLU A 83 22.04 15.72 -16.09
N GLY A 84 22.51 14.54 -15.67
CA GLY A 84 23.19 13.57 -16.52
C GLY A 84 22.26 12.92 -17.57
N ASP A 85 21.02 12.61 -17.22
CA ASP A 85 20.02 12.10 -18.17
C ASP A 85 19.63 13.21 -19.16
N PHE A 86 19.51 14.44 -18.67
CA PHE A 86 19.25 15.61 -19.52
C PHE A 86 20.42 15.88 -20.48
N ILE A 87 21.67 15.84 -20.00
CA ILE A 87 22.87 15.98 -20.83
C ILE A 87 22.98 14.83 -21.82
N GLY A 88 22.69 13.59 -21.42
CA GLY A 88 22.70 12.43 -22.32
C GLY A 88 21.64 12.51 -23.42
N MET A 89 20.45 13.04 -23.11
CA MET A 89 19.41 13.31 -24.10
C MET A 89 19.77 14.48 -25.02
N LEU A 90 20.46 15.51 -24.49
CA LEU A 90 20.94 16.65 -25.26
C LEU A 90 22.05 16.24 -26.23
N ASP A 91 23.02 15.45 -25.77
CA ASP A 91 24.12 14.89 -26.57
C ASP A 91 23.58 13.95 -27.66
N ALA A 92 22.58 13.12 -27.33
CA ALA A 92 21.91 12.27 -28.32
C ALA A 92 21.14 13.06 -29.40
N MET A 93 20.67 14.28 -29.10
CA MET A 93 20.09 15.18 -30.11
C MET A 93 21.18 15.89 -30.93
N ASP A 94 22.30 16.26 -30.33
CA ASP A 94 23.40 16.99 -30.99
C ASP A 94 24.19 16.10 -31.98
N VAL A 95 24.25 14.78 -31.73
CA VAL A 95 24.92 13.79 -32.60
C VAL A 95 24.08 13.41 -33.84
N SER A 96 22.88 13.98 -34.00
CA SER A 96 21.98 13.71 -35.13
C SER A 96 22.01 14.71 -36.31
N GLU A 97 23.05 15.58 -36.39
CA GLU A 97 23.38 16.38 -37.60
C GLU A 97 24.38 15.71 -38.55
#